data_AF-A0A4S8KNT2-F1
#
_entry.id   AF-A0A4S8KNT2-F1
#
_cell.length_a   1.000
_cell.length_b   1.000
_cell.length_c   1.000
_cell.angle_alpha   90.00
_cell.angle_beta   90.00
_cell.angle_gamma   90.00
#
_symmetry.space_group_name_H-M   'P 1'
#
loop_
_entity.id
_entity.type
_entity.pdbx_description
1 polymer ?
#
loop_
_entity_poly.entity_id
_entity_poly.type
_entity_poly.pdbx_seq_one_letter_code
_entity_poly.pdbx_strand_id
1 'polypeptide(L)' 'GDCYIKSGVPKGRPKAMTSEDIERAEELFASGEAEDGSDLQRKYFPDIPVRTVQNSLTQAGIRGFIMAKKPKLEPRHI' A
#
# COMPACT_ATOMS: atom_id res chain seq x y z
N GLY A 1 -14.09 17.13 -24.12
CA GLY A 1 -13.04 16.24 -24.66
C GLY A 1 -12.64 15.33 -23.53
N ASP A 2 -13.17 14.12 -23.51
CA ASP A 2 -13.05 13.21 -22.37
C ASP A 2 -11.66 12.56 -22.34
N CYS A 3 -10.86 12.95 -21.36
CA CYS A 3 -9.50 12.50 -21.13
C CYS A 3 -9.47 11.31 -20.16
N TYR A 4 -10.02 10.16 -20.57
CA TYR A 4 -9.78 8.90 -19.87
C TYR A 4 -8.88 8.02 -20.72
N ILE A 5 -7.59 8.03 -20.40
CA ILE A 5 -6.62 7.09 -20.98
C ILE A 5 -7.10 5.68 -20.63
N LYS A 6 -7.64 4.97 -21.62
CA LYS A 6 -7.92 3.53 -21.54
C LYS A 6 -6.59 2.79 -21.44
N SER A 7 -6.08 2.64 -20.23
CA SER A 7 -4.97 1.73 -19.96
C SER A 7 -5.51 0.31 -20.18
N GLY A 8 -5.19 -0.25 -21.34
CA GLY A 8 -5.51 -1.63 -21.71
C GLY A 8 -4.65 -2.59 -20.91
N VAL A 9 -4.92 -2.75 -19.61
CA VAL A 9 -4.35 -3.83 -18.82
C VAL A 9 -5.13 -5.11 -19.21
N PRO A 10 -4.47 -6.21 -19.60
CA PRO A 10 -5.18 -7.43 -19.94
C PRO A 10 -6.10 -7.83 -18.78
N LYS A 11 -7.33 -8.27 -19.11
CA LYS A 11 -8.33 -8.79 -18.15
C LYS A 11 -7.83 -10.12 -17.54
N GLY A 12 -6.77 -10.04 -16.75
CA GLY A 12 -6.28 -11.10 -15.87
C GLY A 12 -6.58 -10.74 -14.41
N ARG A 13 -6.54 -11.74 -13.53
CA ARG A 13 -6.57 -11.50 -12.08
C ARG A 13 -5.44 -10.51 -11.73
N PRO A 14 -5.69 -9.43 -10.97
CA PRO A 14 -4.63 -8.53 -10.53
C PRO A 14 -3.48 -9.35 -9.94
N LYS A 15 -2.23 -8.98 -10.25
CA LYS A 15 -1.06 -9.58 -9.60
C LYS A 15 -1.24 -9.43 -8.09
N ALA A 16 -1.44 -10.55 -7.41
CA ALA A 16 -1.46 -10.60 -5.97
C ALA A 16 -0.02 -10.52 -5.46
N MET A 17 0.16 -10.02 -4.23
CA MET A 17 1.44 -10.22 -3.54
C MET A 17 1.68 -11.73 -3.41
N THR A 18 2.90 -12.15 -3.74
CA THR A 18 3.37 -13.51 -3.46
C THR A 18 3.63 -13.67 -1.96
N SER A 19 3.85 -14.91 -1.50
CA SER A 19 4.27 -15.15 -0.11
C SER A 19 5.61 -14.48 0.22
N GLU A 20 6.55 -14.47 -0.73
CA GLU A 20 7.85 -13.80 -0.59
C GLU A 20 7.69 -12.28 -0.42
N ASP A 21 6.75 -11.68 -1.17
CA ASP A 21 6.45 -10.25 -1.04
C ASP A 21 5.84 -9.91 0.33
N ILE A 22 5.08 -10.84 0.91
CA ILE A 22 4.47 -10.68 2.24
C ILE A 22 5.55 -10.77 3.32
N GLU A 23 6.44 -11.76 3.26
CA GLU A 23 7.59 -11.86 4.18
C GLU A 23 8.45 -10.61 4.13
N ARG A 24 8.75 -10.12 2.91
CA ARG A 24 9.47 -8.87 2.73
C ARG A 24 8.71 -7.67 3.30
N ALA A 25 7.39 -7.63 3.16
CA ALA A 25 6.59 -6.57 3.75
C ALA A 25 6.68 -6.57 5.28
N GLU A 26 6.70 -7.74 5.93
CA GLU A 26 6.89 -7.84 7.38
C GLU A 26 8.24 -7.27 7.82
N GLU A 27 9.32 -7.60 7.10
CA GLU A 27 10.65 -7.04 7.37
C GLU A 27 10.69 -5.51 7.22
N LEU A 28 10.00 -4.98 6.20
CA LEU A 28 9.91 -3.54 5.95
C LEU A 28 9.08 -2.80 7.02
N PHE A 29 8.04 -3.44 7.54
CA PHE A 29 7.31 -2.90 8.69
C PHE A 29 8.13 -3.00 9.99
N ALA A 30 8.86 -4.10 10.21
CA ALA A 30 9.69 -4.29 11.40
C ALA A 30 10.88 -3.33 11.46
N SER A 31 11.48 -3.01 10.31
CA SER A 31 12.56 -2.02 10.16
C SER A 31 12.07 -0.56 10.21
N GLY A 32 10.75 -0.34 10.04
CA GLY A 32 10.16 0.99 9.98
C GLY A 32 10.39 1.71 8.65
N GLU A 33 10.81 0.99 7.61
CA GLU A 33 11.00 1.55 6.26
C GLU A 33 9.67 1.81 5.54
N ALA A 34 8.61 1.06 5.90
CA ALA A 34 7.25 1.26 5.44
C ALA A 34 6.32 1.58 6.61
N GLU A 35 5.53 2.65 6.50
CA GLU A 35 4.61 3.08 7.56
C GLU A 35 3.21 2.44 7.42
N ASP A 36 2.70 2.29 6.20
CA ASP A 36 1.40 1.71 5.95
C ASP A 36 1.37 0.96 4.60
N GLY A 37 0.27 0.29 4.29
CA GLY A 37 0.13 -0.43 3.02
C GLY A 37 0.21 0.49 1.77
N SER A 38 -0.03 1.79 1.92
CA SER A 38 0.07 2.76 0.82
C SER A 38 1.53 3.19 0.58
N ASP A 39 2.28 3.41 1.64
CA ASP A 39 3.70 3.72 1.62
C ASP A 39 4.50 2.51 1.12
N LEU A 40 4.16 1.32 1.59
CA LEU A 40 4.71 0.05 1.09
C LEU A 40 4.49 -0.10 -0.43
N GLN A 41 3.27 0.19 -0.91
CA GLN A 41 2.95 0.15 -2.34
C GLN A 41 3.76 1.17 -3.14
N ARG A 42 3.86 2.42 -2.66
CA ARG A 42 4.60 3.49 -3.35
C ARG A 42 6.10 3.20 -3.45
N LYS A 43 6.70 2.66 -2.39
CA LYS A 43 8.15 2.44 -2.30
C LYS A 43 8.60 1.13 -2.93
N TYR A 44 7.86 0.04 -2.72
CA TYR A 44 8.35 -1.32 -3.01
C TYR A 44 7.49 -2.08 -4.04
N PHE A 45 6.19 -1.77 -4.15
CA PHE A 45 5.28 -2.48 -5.04
C PHE A 45 4.46 -1.55 -5.96
N PRO A 46 5.11 -0.67 -6.76
CA PRO A 46 4.41 0.34 -7.55
C PRO A 46 3.45 -0.26 -8.61
N ASP A 47 3.75 -1.47 -9.08
CA ASP A 47 2.96 -2.19 -10.09
C ASP A 47 1.73 -2.90 -9.51
N ILE A 48 1.64 -3.03 -8.19
CA ILE A 48 0.50 -3.67 -7.51
C ILE A 48 -0.47 -2.57 -7.05
N PRO A 49 -1.78 -2.68 -7.36
CA PRO A 49 -2.76 -1.74 -6.84
C PRO A 49 -2.75 -1.72 -5.30
N VAL A 50 -2.81 -0.53 -4.71
CA VAL A 50 -2.79 -0.35 -3.25
C VAL A 50 -3.86 -1.19 -2.52
N ARG A 51 -5.05 -1.34 -3.13
CA ARG A 51 -6.12 -2.17 -2.59
C ARG A 51 -5.74 -3.65 -2.55
N THR A 52 -5.01 -4.14 -3.54
CA THR A 52 -4.50 -5.51 -3.56
C THR A 52 -3.46 -5.71 -2.48
N VAL A 53 -2.52 -4.77 -2.32
CA VAL A 53 -1.53 -4.78 -1.23
C VAL A 53 -2.22 -4.83 0.14
N GLN A 54 -3.17 -3.93 0.40
CA GLN A 54 -3.92 -3.90 1.66
C GLN A 54 -4.69 -5.19 1.93
N ASN A 55 -5.34 -5.76 0.91
CA ASN A 55 -6.05 -7.03 1.04
C ASN A 55 -5.10 -8.19 1.34
N SER A 56 -3.96 -8.27 0.65
CA SER A 56 -2.94 -9.30 0.86
C SER A 56 -2.34 -9.20 2.27
N LEU A 57 -1.99 -8.01 2.73
CA LEU A 57 -1.51 -7.78 4.10
C LEU A 57 -2.57 -8.19 5.14
N THR A 58 -3.83 -7.80 4.93
CA THR A 58 -4.94 -8.15 5.82
C THR A 58 -5.15 -9.66 5.88
N GLN A 59 -5.07 -10.35 4.74
CA GLN A 59 -5.16 -11.82 4.65
C GLN A 59 -3.99 -12.51 5.35
N ALA A 60 -2.79 -11.92 5.30
CA ALA A 60 -1.62 -12.40 6.03
C ALA A 60 -1.67 -12.12 7.55
N GLY A 61 -2.68 -11.36 8.02
CA GLY A 61 -2.79 -10.96 9.42
C GLY A 61 -1.95 -9.72 9.78
N ILE A 62 -1.26 -9.14 8.81
CA ILE A 62 -0.53 -7.88 8.96
C ILE A 62 -1.55 -6.75 8.92
N ARG A 63 -1.77 -6.08 10.05
CA ARG A 63 -2.61 -4.88 10.07
C ARG A 63 -1.90 -3.78 9.29
N GLY A 64 -2.19 -3.65 8.00
CA GLY A 64 -1.65 -2.62 7.10
C GLY A 64 -2.04 -1.18 7.44
N PHE A 65 -2.56 -0.95 8.64
CA PHE A 65 -2.88 0.34 9.23
C PHE A 65 -2.08 0.49 10.53
N ILE A 66 -0.90 1.10 10.45
CA ILE A 66 -0.30 1.72 11.64
C ILE A 66 -1.13 2.97 11.95
N MET A 67 -1.39 3.24 13.23
CA MET A 67 -2.02 4.49 13.65
C MET A 67 -1.18 5.67 13.15
N ALA A 68 -1.64 6.35 12.09
CA ALA A 68 -1.06 7.62 11.69
C ALA A 68 -1.09 8.55 12.90
N LYS A 69 0.08 9.04 13.35
CA LYS A 69 0.14 10.11 14.34
C LYS A 69 -0.64 11.28 13.78
N LYS A 70 -1.75 11.64 14.43
CA LYS A 70 -2.51 12.84 14.06
C LYS A 70 -1.53 14.03 14.01
N PRO A 71 -1.44 14.78 12.90
CA PRO A 71 -0.64 15.99 12.88
C PRO A 71 -1.16 16.90 13.99
N LYS A 72 -0.26 17.42 14.82
CA LYS A 72 -0.63 18.44 15.81
C LYS A 72 -1.02 19.70 15.04
N LEU A 73 -2.31 20.02 15.02
CA LEU A 73 -2.78 21.29 14.50
C LEU A 73 -2.34 22.38 15.46
N GLU A 74 -1.34 23.18 15.07
CA GLU A 74 -1.02 24.40 15.81
C GLU A 74 -2.06 25.49 15.50
N PRO A 75 -2.33 26.43 16.44
CA PRO A 75 -3.31 27.51 16.27
C PRO A 75 -3.12 28.39 15.03
N ARG A 76 -1.95 28.32 14.37
CA ARG A 76 -1.61 29.04 13.14
C ARG A 76 -2.20 28.43 11.86
N HIS A 77 -2.85 27.27 11.94
CA HIS A 77 -3.40 26.54 10.79
C HIS A 77 -4.94 26.61 10.71
N ILE A 78 -5.58 27.52 11.47
CA ILE A 78 -7.02 27.80 11.46
C ILE A 78 -7.26 29.14 10.79
#